data_AF-R2RR18-F1
#
_entry.id   AF-R2RR18-F1
#
_cell.length_a   1.000
_cell.length_b   1.000
_cell.length_c   1.000
_cell.angle_alpha   90.00
_cell.angle_beta   90.00
_cell.angle_gamma   90.00
#
_symmetry.space_group_name_H-M   'P 1'
#
loop_
_entity.id
_entity.type
_entity.pdbx_description
1 polymer ?
#
loop_
_entity_poly.entity_id
_entity_poly.type
_entity_poly.pdbx_seq_one_letter_code
_entity_poly.pdbx_strand_id
1 'polypeptide(L)'
;MEEVNDIVDKIKACKKNSFYFKDIDIEDISNSEGIILIFVENEKDIKFGKCSIEGKGVDTFLLNESMERASDNILYIKYEKNIRFAVKKFKKNISDSSRKPEIIFNQIENKDIIKVGFIESTEGEYTSGILMEAYLKTFKRKPIMNLVFKSNDATPSWNGFNYQGFITILRVLELLNEFSEEDIKNHSVEIEKYEDFIIYKNNKPIEIFQVKAYVAGKKLTSYIEACEKLINHKKQIGSKSAKCYLATASEISDWSKSEYAEKIILYGYNEDDFIETGDIVKYIKKEIKIFLKSLDKDKEYDDLEIDLAFANVSYLVIEKINELHEKRGNKEVGYKIEFDKFSEKIKEVIDNIELFNIFFTKMKLDEKVLKNIEREILSYCEDCEKPTCEYCPLKDLRAIFDPIEREIYAKVLDPTVVEDETHAFITEVFSGARIVELLELLENVDTESLFSDQKHIYIANSHEFEDYCEKIIPSAITLKRKQSLPRVLSGIKENNEVKKIYANSSVIVDMQDEKVGYKEQKVNLIPGSLFEDKKIESQKSIFPDINFNLIKRDIFIERNKKI
;
A
#
# COMPACT_ATOMS: atom_id res chain seq x y z
N MET A 1 28.41 -17.14 -5.46
CA MET A 1 27.39 -16.64 -6.43
C MET A 1 27.05 -17.70 -7.45
N GLU A 2 28.01 -18.48 -7.96
CA GLU A 2 27.74 -19.60 -8.90
C GLU A 2 26.74 -20.64 -8.38
N GLU A 3 26.85 -21.08 -7.12
CA GLU A 3 25.91 -22.05 -6.52
C GLU A 3 24.46 -21.53 -6.40
N VAL A 4 24.26 -20.21 -6.32
CA VAL A 4 22.93 -19.60 -6.17
C VAL A 4 22.22 -19.54 -7.53
N ASN A 5 22.95 -19.22 -8.60
CA ASN A 5 22.39 -19.16 -9.96
C ASN A 5 22.04 -20.57 -10.47
N ASP A 6 22.85 -21.58 -10.15
CA ASP A 6 22.60 -22.98 -10.51
C ASP A 6 21.27 -23.52 -9.94
N ILE A 7 20.95 -23.22 -8.68
CA ILE A 7 19.68 -23.67 -8.05
C ILE A 7 18.46 -23.06 -8.74
N VAL A 8 18.52 -21.78 -9.12
CA VAL A 8 17.40 -21.09 -9.78
C VAL A 8 17.11 -21.70 -11.15
N ASP A 9 18.16 -22.00 -11.91
CA ASP A 9 18.02 -22.61 -13.23
C ASP A 9 17.54 -24.06 -13.12
N LYS A 10 18.02 -24.81 -12.11
CA LYS A 10 17.48 -26.13 -11.75
C LYS A 10 16.00 -26.07 -11.36
N ILE A 11 15.55 -25.07 -10.60
CA ILE A 11 14.12 -24.85 -10.28
C ILE A 11 13.31 -24.58 -11.54
N LYS A 12 13.79 -23.70 -12.44
CA LYS A 12 13.10 -23.40 -13.71
C LYS A 12 12.99 -24.63 -14.61
N ALA A 13 14.07 -25.41 -14.72
CA ALA A 13 14.07 -26.66 -15.49
C ALA A 13 13.13 -27.71 -14.86
N CYS A 14 13.14 -27.82 -13.54
CA CYS A 14 12.27 -28.71 -12.78
C CYS A 14 10.78 -28.40 -12.99
N LYS A 15 10.39 -27.10 -13.04
CA LYS A 15 9.00 -26.72 -13.35
C LYS A 15 8.53 -27.27 -14.70
N LYS A 16 9.40 -27.34 -15.71
CA LYS A 16 9.07 -27.88 -17.05
C LYS A 16 8.82 -29.40 -17.02
N ASN A 17 9.50 -30.13 -16.15
CA ASN A 17 9.43 -31.60 -16.04
C ASN A 17 8.60 -32.07 -14.83
N SER A 18 7.65 -31.24 -14.39
CA SER A 18 6.83 -31.48 -13.21
C SER A 18 5.58 -32.30 -13.52
N PHE A 19 4.98 -32.86 -12.47
CA PHE A 19 3.78 -33.69 -12.56
C PHE A 19 2.64 -33.06 -11.76
N TYR A 20 1.41 -33.21 -12.24
CA TYR A 20 0.24 -32.86 -11.43
C TYR A 20 0.16 -33.79 -10.21
N PHE A 21 -0.09 -33.22 -9.04
CA PHE A 21 -0.05 -33.95 -7.77
C PHE A 21 -1.01 -35.15 -7.73
N LYS A 22 -2.18 -35.00 -8.35
CA LYS A 22 -3.19 -36.06 -8.48
C LYS A 22 -2.70 -37.25 -9.33
N ASP A 23 -1.84 -37.00 -10.30
CA ASP A 23 -1.40 -37.97 -11.31
C ASP A 23 -0.09 -38.68 -10.93
N ILE A 24 0.53 -38.30 -9.81
CA ILE A 24 1.78 -38.92 -9.33
C ILE A 24 1.49 -40.30 -8.75
N ASP A 25 2.06 -41.35 -9.32
CA ASP A 25 2.23 -42.62 -8.60
C ASP A 25 3.45 -42.51 -7.66
N ILE A 26 3.25 -42.82 -6.37
CA ILE A 26 4.34 -42.78 -5.39
C ILE A 26 5.39 -43.85 -5.71
N GLU A 27 5.00 -44.95 -6.34
CA GLU A 27 5.89 -46.05 -6.68
C GLU A 27 6.93 -45.65 -7.74
N ASP A 28 6.59 -44.69 -8.60
CA ASP A 28 7.44 -44.17 -9.68
C ASP A 28 8.46 -43.13 -9.20
N ILE A 29 8.38 -42.69 -7.94
CA ILE A 29 9.29 -41.70 -7.38
C ILE A 29 10.54 -42.40 -6.83
N SER A 30 11.70 -41.87 -7.20
CA SER A 30 13.00 -42.32 -6.70
C SER A 30 13.13 -42.17 -5.18
N ASN A 31 13.84 -43.11 -4.55
CA ASN A 31 14.24 -43.03 -3.13
C ASN A 31 15.49 -42.16 -2.91
N SER A 32 15.94 -41.44 -3.94
CA SER A 32 17.04 -40.50 -3.88
C SER A 32 16.75 -39.33 -2.92
N GLU A 33 17.82 -38.65 -2.55
CA GLU A 33 17.74 -37.35 -1.89
C GLU A 33 17.72 -36.22 -2.91
N GLY A 34 17.21 -35.07 -2.47
CA GLY A 34 17.18 -33.89 -3.30
C GLY A 34 16.09 -32.93 -2.88
N ILE A 35 15.71 -32.06 -3.81
CA ILE A 35 14.80 -30.95 -3.55
C ILE A 35 13.41 -31.30 -4.06
N ILE A 36 12.41 -31.12 -3.19
CA ILE A 36 11.00 -31.14 -3.57
C ILE A 36 10.54 -29.71 -3.79
N LEU A 37 9.84 -29.52 -4.90
CA LEU A 37 9.17 -28.28 -5.27
C LEU A 37 7.67 -28.54 -5.41
N ILE A 38 6.83 -27.82 -4.69
CA ILE A 38 5.38 -27.79 -4.90
C ILE A 38 5.00 -26.39 -5.37
N PHE A 39 4.25 -26.31 -6.46
CA PHE A 39 3.91 -25.03 -7.08
C PHE A 39 2.60 -25.12 -7.88
N VAL A 40 2.09 -23.97 -8.32
CA VAL A 40 0.97 -23.84 -9.25
C VAL A 40 1.43 -23.08 -10.49
N GLU A 41 0.71 -23.22 -11.61
CA GLU A 41 1.06 -22.45 -12.82
C GLU A 41 0.71 -20.96 -12.65
N ASN A 42 -0.38 -20.67 -11.95
CA ASN A 42 -0.88 -19.34 -11.66
C ASN A 42 -1.40 -19.29 -10.22
N GLU A 43 -0.84 -18.39 -9.42
CA GLU A 43 -1.22 -18.21 -8.01
C GLU A 43 -2.67 -17.79 -7.80
N LYS A 44 -3.27 -17.05 -8.76
CA LYS A 44 -4.66 -16.59 -8.66
C LYS A 44 -5.69 -17.73 -8.69
N ASP A 45 -5.26 -18.90 -9.15
CA ASP A 45 -6.14 -20.05 -9.27
C ASP A 45 -6.23 -20.83 -7.95
N ILE A 46 -5.36 -20.58 -6.96
CA ILE A 46 -5.37 -21.31 -5.70
C ILE A 46 -6.55 -20.90 -4.81
N LYS A 47 -7.20 -21.87 -4.18
CA LYS A 47 -8.26 -21.62 -3.19
C LYS A 47 -7.94 -22.30 -1.89
N PHE A 48 -7.92 -21.54 -0.80
CA PHE A 48 -7.77 -22.09 0.55
C PHE A 48 -9.12 -22.21 1.24
N GLY A 49 -9.38 -23.41 1.76
CA GLY A 49 -10.50 -23.74 2.61
C GLY A 49 -10.11 -23.83 4.08
N LYS A 50 -11.12 -24.04 4.92
CA LYS A 50 -10.93 -24.22 6.36
C LYS A 50 -10.16 -25.52 6.64
N CYS A 51 -9.23 -25.47 7.59
CA CYS A 51 -8.59 -26.69 8.09
C CYS A 51 -9.62 -27.57 8.80
N SER A 52 -9.65 -28.86 8.49
CA SER A 52 -10.55 -29.81 9.14
C SER A 52 -10.10 -30.21 10.56
N ILE A 53 -8.90 -29.80 11.00
CA ILE A 53 -8.43 -29.99 12.38
C ILE A 53 -8.54 -28.67 13.14
N GLU A 54 -9.36 -28.71 14.19
CA GLU A 54 -9.57 -27.61 15.12
C GLU A 54 -8.24 -27.19 15.78
N GLY A 55 -7.94 -25.88 15.75
CA GLY A 55 -6.77 -25.28 16.41
C GLY A 55 -5.41 -25.51 15.75
N LYS A 56 -5.34 -26.19 14.59
CA LYS A 56 -4.05 -26.44 13.89
C LYS A 56 -3.92 -25.76 12.53
N GLY A 57 -5.02 -25.31 11.94
CA GLY A 57 -5.04 -24.61 10.65
C GLY A 57 -4.41 -23.22 10.71
N VAL A 58 -4.02 -22.73 9.54
CA VAL A 58 -3.70 -21.31 9.32
C VAL A 58 -4.97 -20.60 8.84
N ASP A 59 -5.19 -19.37 9.27
CA ASP A 59 -6.32 -18.56 8.83
C ASP A 59 -6.33 -18.38 7.30
N THR A 60 -7.48 -18.55 6.65
CA THR A 60 -7.59 -18.49 5.19
C THR A 60 -7.31 -17.09 4.64
N PHE A 61 -7.63 -16.03 5.38
CA PHE A 61 -7.26 -14.66 5.01
C PHE A 61 -5.74 -14.51 5.02
N LEU A 62 -5.05 -15.00 6.05
CA LEU A 62 -3.58 -14.97 6.09
C LEU A 62 -2.94 -15.75 4.95
N LEU A 63 -3.53 -16.88 4.58
CA LEU A 63 -3.05 -17.67 3.45
C LEU A 63 -3.24 -16.93 2.13
N ASN A 64 -4.42 -16.32 1.91
CA ASN A 64 -4.70 -15.50 0.72
C ASN A 64 -3.78 -14.27 0.65
N GLU A 65 -3.66 -13.52 1.74
CA GLU A 65 -2.78 -12.34 1.83
C GLU A 65 -1.31 -12.71 1.58
N SER A 66 -0.86 -13.86 2.10
CA SER A 66 0.50 -14.37 1.86
C SER A 66 0.71 -14.81 0.41
N MET A 67 -0.32 -15.35 -0.25
CA MET A 67 -0.27 -15.73 -1.66
C MET A 67 -0.27 -14.53 -2.60
N GLU A 68 -1.12 -13.52 -2.38
CA GLU A 68 -1.13 -12.28 -3.18
C GLU A 68 0.22 -11.54 -3.14
N ARG A 69 0.98 -11.82 -2.09
CA ARG A 69 2.30 -11.26 -1.81
C ARG A 69 3.45 -12.16 -2.22
N ALA A 70 3.18 -13.39 -2.64
CA ALA A 70 4.16 -14.27 -3.26
C ALA A 70 4.37 -13.82 -4.71
N SER A 71 5.53 -14.12 -5.30
CA SER A 71 5.92 -13.59 -6.61
C SER A 71 6.36 -14.67 -7.59
N ASP A 72 6.22 -15.95 -7.25
CA ASP A 72 6.87 -17.05 -7.98
C ASP A 72 6.03 -18.31 -8.15
N ASN A 73 4.75 -18.27 -7.76
CA ASN A 73 3.79 -19.40 -7.78
C ASN A 73 4.29 -20.66 -7.06
N ILE A 74 5.39 -20.59 -6.28
CA ILE A 74 5.97 -21.72 -5.56
C ILE A 74 5.37 -21.73 -4.16
N LEU A 75 4.74 -22.85 -3.82
CA LEU A 75 4.07 -23.04 -2.54
C LEU A 75 5.02 -23.62 -1.49
N TYR A 76 5.93 -24.50 -1.90
CA TYR A 76 6.85 -25.20 -1.01
C TYR A 76 8.16 -25.53 -1.70
N ILE A 77 9.26 -25.37 -0.97
CA ILE A 77 10.57 -25.88 -1.37
C ILE A 77 11.30 -26.46 -0.16
N LYS A 78 11.86 -27.66 -0.31
CA LYS A 78 12.68 -28.26 0.75
C LYS A 78 13.61 -29.35 0.25
N TYR A 79 14.80 -29.41 0.83
CA TYR A 79 15.69 -30.57 0.73
C TYR A 79 15.20 -31.72 1.60
N GLU A 80 15.09 -32.92 1.04
CA GLU A 80 14.68 -34.14 1.73
C GLU A 80 15.64 -35.28 1.40
N LYS A 81 16.03 -36.04 2.43
CA LYS A 81 16.90 -37.22 2.29
C LYS A 81 16.24 -38.39 1.54
N ASN A 82 14.93 -38.32 1.36
CA ASN A 82 14.16 -39.29 0.62
C ASN A 82 12.94 -38.57 0.02
N ILE A 83 13.02 -38.30 -1.28
CA ILE A 83 12.01 -37.54 -2.01
C ILE A 83 10.66 -38.27 -1.97
N ARG A 84 10.65 -39.57 -2.27
CA ARG A 84 9.46 -40.42 -2.24
C ARG A 84 8.70 -40.35 -0.91
N PHE A 85 9.42 -40.45 0.21
CA PHE A 85 8.85 -40.40 1.56
C PHE A 85 8.20 -39.05 1.85
N ALA A 86 8.80 -37.94 1.40
CA ALA A 86 8.25 -36.62 1.62
C ALA A 86 6.99 -36.36 0.75
N VAL A 87 6.95 -36.82 -0.50
CA VAL A 87 5.71 -36.77 -1.31
C VAL A 87 4.61 -37.62 -0.68
N LYS A 88 4.95 -38.81 -0.17
CA LYS A 88 4.01 -39.67 0.55
C LYS A 88 3.37 -38.98 1.75
N LYS A 89 4.05 -38.05 2.43
CA LYS A 89 3.46 -37.27 3.54
C LYS A 89 2.36 -36.34 3.08
N PHE A 90 2.52 -35.67 1.94
CA PHE A 90 1.49 -34.79 1.39
C PHE A 90 0.26 -35.55 0.88
N LYS A 91 0.40 -36.83 0.52
CA LYS A 91 -0.73 -37.71 0.18
C LYS A 91 -1.47 -38.30 1.40
N LYS A 92 -0.96 -38.16 2.63
CA LYS A 92 -1.65 -38.67 3.82
C LYS A 92 -2.83 -37.78 4.22
N ASN A 93 -3.85 -38.42 4.79
CA ASN A 93 -5.01 -37.73 5.34
C ASN A 93 -4.63 -36.76 6.47
N ILE A 94 -5.45 -35.71 6.59
CA ILE A 94 -5.24 -34.60 7.51
C ILE A 94 -5.05 -35.06 8.97
N SER A 95 -5.82 -36.06 9.43
CA SER A 95 -5.76 -36.62 10.80
C SER A 95 -4.37 -37.06 11.24
N ASP A 96 -3.51 -37.42 10.29
CA ASP A 96 -2.23 -38.06 10.55
C ASP A 96 -1.06 -37.08 10.49
N SER A 97 -1.31 -35.81 10.15
CA SER A 97 -0.27 -34.80 10.01
C SER A 97 -0.15 -33.89 11.24
N SER A 98 1.09 -33.76 11.75
CA SER A 98 1.45 -32.83 12.82
C SER A 98 2.28 -31.64 12.34
N ARG A 99 2.59 -31.56 11.05
CA ARG A 99 3.54 -30.60 10.49
C ARG A 99 2.82 -29.54 9.64
N LYS A 100 3.22 -28.28 9.82
CA LYS A 100 2.56 -27.10 9.23
C LYS A 100 2.49 -27.10 7.69
N PRO A 101 3.54 -27.46 6.93
CA PRO A 101 3.47 -27.50 5.47
C PRO A 101 2.35 -28.43 4.99
N GLU A 102 2.26 -29.62 5.56
CA GLU A 102 1.24 -30.61 5.24
C GLU A 102 -0.18 -30.17 5.67
N ILE A 103 -0.30 -29.39 6.76
CA ILE A 103 -1.57 -28.77 7.16
C ILE A 103 -2.02 -27.73 6.12
N ILE A 104 -1.13 -26.82 5.72
CA ILE A 104 -1.43 -25.77 4.74
C ILE A 104 -1.77 -26.39 3.38
N PHE A 105 -0.99 -27.39 2.94
CA PHE A 105 -1.27 -28.14 1.70
C PHE A 105 -2.68 -28.73 1.70
N ASN A 106 -3.12 -29.22 2.85
CA ASN A 106 -4.44 -29.78 3.00
C ASN A 106 -5.58 -28.75 3.07
N GLN A 107 -5.27 -27.49 3.35
CA GLN A 107 -6.21 -26.39 3.23
C GLN A 107 -6.41 -25.95 1.79
N ILE A 108 -5.62 -26.42 0.82
CA ILE A 108 -5.87 -26.13 -0.60
C ILE A 108 -7.06 -26.98 -1.08
N GLU A 109 -8.13 -26.33 -1.54
CA GLU A 109 -9.37 -27.00 -1.96
C GLU A 109 -9.20 -27.66 -3.33
N ASN A 110 -8.57 -26.96 -4.27
CA ASN A 110 -8.35 -27.40 -5.64
C ASN A 110 -6.95 -27.99 -5.83
N LYS A 111 -6.72 -29.16 -5.22
CA LYS A 111 -5.41 -29.85 -5.30
C LYS A 111 -5.05 -30.34 -6.70
N ASP A 112 -6.01 -30.37 -7.63
CA ASP A 112 -5.86 -30.82 -9.01
C ASP A 112 -4.98 -29.90 -9.86
N ILE A 113 -4.85 -28.62 -9.48
CA ILE A 113 -3.97 -27.65 -10.16
C ILE A 113 -2.52 -27.66 -9.62
N ILE A 114 -2.28 -28.37 -8.52
CA ILE A 114 -0.96 -28.40 -7.88
C ILE A 114 0.00 -29.28 -8.69
N LYS A 115 1.20 -28.77 -8.93
CA LYS A 115 2.31 -29.51 -9.53
C LYS A 115 3.41 -29.77 -8.53
N VAL A 116 4.08 -30.91 -8.70
CA VAL A 116 5.27 -31.29 -7.93
C VAL A 116 6.41 -31.58 -8.89
N GLY A 117 7.57 -31.03 -8.56
CA GLY A 117 8.83 -31.27 -9.24
C GLY A 117 9.90 -31.79 -8.26
N PHE A 118 10.88 -32.49 -8.82
CA PHE A 118 11.99 -33.10 -8.10
C PHE A 118 13.31 -32.69 -8.74
N ILE A 119 14.30 -32.35 -7.91
CA ILE A 119 15.68 -32.14 -8.33
C ILE A 119 16.52 -33.15 -7.54
N GLU A 120 16.96 -34.22 -8.19
CA GLU A 120 17.89 -35.16 -7.57
C GLU A 120 19.23 -34.49 -7.33
N SER A 121 19.87 -34.86 -6.22
CA SER A 121 21.10 -34.24 -5.76
C SER A 121 22.01 -35.29 -5.13
N THR A 122 23.30 -35.00 -5.07
CA THR A 122 24.29 -35.88 -4.42
C THR A 122 24.36 -35.64 -2.91
N GLU A 123 24.75 -36.66 -2.14
CA GLU A 123 24.73 -36.62 -0.68
C GLU A 123 25.55 -35.47 -0.11
N GLY A 124 24.86 -34.55 0.58
CA GLY A 124 25.48 -33.40 1.24
C GLY A 124 25.62 -32.14 0.38
N GLU A 125 25.13 -32.14 -0.87
CA GLU A 125 25.22 -30.97 -1.78
C GLU A 125 24.35 -29.80 -1.30
N TYR A 126 23.18 -30.05 -0.70
CA TYR A 126 22.31 -29.00 -0.18
C TYR A 126 21.84 -29.25 1.26
N THR A 127 21.76 -28.17 2.03
CA THR A 127 21.00 -28.15 3.29
C THR A 127 19.75 -27.31 3.14
N SER A 128 18.73 -27.53 3.98
CA SER A 128 17.52 -26.67 3.97
C SER A 128 17.85 -25.18 4.19
N GLY A 129 18.92 -24.87 4.91
CA GLY A 129 19.40 -23.50 5.12
C GLY A 129 19.97 -22.89 3.83
N ILE A 130 20.92 -23.58 3.19
CA ILE A 130 21.56 -23.14 1.95
C ILE A 130 20.52 -22.97 0.83
N LEU A 131 19.62 -23.95 0.68
CA LEU A 131 18.54 -23.90 -0.30
C LEU A 131 17.64 -22.68 -0.09
N MET A 132 17.24 -22.41 1.15
CA MET A 132 16.38 -21.27 1.45
C MET A 132 17.11 -19.93 1.26
N GLU A 133 18.41 -19.86 1.57
CA GLU A 133 19.22 -18.67 1.33
C GLU A 133 19.34 -18.37 -0.18
N ALA A 134 19.64 -19.39 -0.98
CA ALA A 134 19.71 -19.27 -2.44
C ALA A 134 18.36 -18.86 -3.04
N TYR A 135 17.26 -19.45 -2.54
CA TYR A 135 15.90 -19.09 -2.92
C TYR A 135 15.61 -17.61 -2.64
N LEU A 136 15.90 -17.16 -1.42
CA LEU A 136 15.59 -15.79 -0.97
C LEU A 136 16.39 -14.72 -1.69
N LYS A 137 17.61 -15.02 -2.13
CA LYS A 137 18.41 -14.11 -2.98
C LYS A 137 17.71 -13.79 -4.30
N THR A 138 16.92 -14.73 -4.82
CA THR A 138 16.26 -14.60 -6.13
C THR A 138 14.82 -14.13 -6.01
N PHE A 139 14.05 -14.79 -5.14
CA PHE A 139 12.60 -14.59 -5.04
C PHE A 139 12.19 -13.64 -3.91
N LYS A 140 13.16 -13.14 -3.12
CA LYS A 140 13.00 -12.15 -2.03
C LYS A 140 12.09 -12.55 -0.87
N ARG A 141 11.25 -13.58 -1.00
CA ARG A 141 10.30 -14.06 0.02
C ARG A 141 10.32 -15.57 0.12
N LYS A 142 9.79 -16.12 1.22
CA LYS A 142 9.69 -17.58 1.41
C LYS A 142 8.40 -18.10 0.78
N PRO A 143 8.38 -19.34 0.26
CA PRO A 143 7.13 -19.99 -0.14
C PRO A 143 6.15 -20.08 1.01
N ILE A 144 4.85 -20.02 0.71
CA ILE A 144 3.81 -19.97 1.74
C ILE A 144 3.87 -21.14 2.72
N MET A 145 4.12 -22.36 2.26
CA MET A 145 4.20 -23.55 3.11
C MET A 145 5.52 -23.64 3.89
N ASN A 146 6.50 -22.81 3.56
CA ASN A 146 7.75 -22.65 4.32
C ASN A 146 7.69 -21.48 5.32
N LEU A 147 6.60 -20.71 5.34
CA LEU A 147 6.39 -19.65 6.32
C LEU A 147 6.16 -20.24 7.71
N VAL A 148 6.70 -19.55 8.71
CA VAL A 148 6.40 -19.83 10.11
C VAL A 148 5.25 -18.94 10.53
N PHE A 149 4.03 -19.41 10.28
CA PHE A 149 2.83 -18.84 10.91
C PHE A 149 2.91 -19.17 12.39
N LYS A 150 3.13 -18.20 13.27
CA LYS A 150 3.18 -18.51 14.72
C LYS A 150 1.76 -18.87 15.15
N SER A 151 1.57 -19.86 16.05
CA SER A 151 0.27 -20.02 16.73
C SER A 151 -0.01 -18.84 17.68
N ASN A 152 1.05 -18.08 17.97
CA ASN A 152 1.04 -16.74 18.55
C ASN A 152 1.41 -15.71 17.48
N ASP A 153 1.05 -15.93 16.21
CA ASP A 153 0.93 -14.79 15.32
C ASP A 153 -0.07 -13.89 15.98
N ALA A 154 0.27 -12.63 16.11
CA ALA A 154 -0.62 -11.73 16.77
C ALA A 154 -1.90 -11.57 15.93
N THR A 155 -2.00 -12.05 14.69
CA THR A 155 -3.18 -11.91 13.82
C THR A 155 -4.52 -12.35 14.43
N PRO A 156 -4.73 -13.49 15.12
CA PRO A 156 -5.99 -13.75 15.81
C PRO A 156 -6.22 -12.79 16.97
N SER A 157 -5.15 -12.32 17.62
CA SER A 157 -5.21 -11.27 18.64
C SER A 157 -5.48 -9.89 18.03
N TRP A 158 -4.90 -9.53 16.89
CA TRP A 158 -5.06 -8.27 16.15
C TRP A 158 -6.43 -8.24 15.48
N ASN A 159 -6.89 -9.36 14.92
CA ASN A 159 -8.24 -9.52 14.42
C ASN A 159 -9.25 -9.49 15.60
N GLY A 160 -8.88 -10.01 16.77
CA GLY A 160 -9.65 -9.87 18.01
C GLY A 160 -9.72 -8.43 18.54
N PHE A 161 -8.59 -7.73 18.63
CA PHE A 161 -8.50 -6.32 19.05
C PHE A 161 -9.20 -5.39 18.05
N ASN A 162 -9.00 -5.62 16.75
CA ASN A 162 -9.70 -4.88 15.70
C ASN A 162 -11.21 -5.15 15.76
N TYR A 163 -11.62 -6.41 15.91
CA TYR A 163 -13.04 -6.75 16.03
C TYR A 163 -13.67 -6.13 17.29
N GLN A 164 -12.97 -6.14 18.43
CA GLN A 164 -13.40 -5.45 19.65
C GLN A 164 -13.56 -3.94 19.42
N GLY A 165 -12.57 -3.28 18.82
CA GLY A 165 -12.63 -1.86 18.49
C GLY A 165 -13.79 -1.54 17.54
N PHE A 166 -14.01 -2.38 16.53
CA PHE A 166 -15.11 -2.21 15.58
C PHE A 166 -16.49 -2.45 16.21
N ILE A 167 -16.66 -3.45 17.08
CA ILE A 167 -17.93 -3.64 17.81
C ILE A 167 -18.20 -2.42 18.71
N THR A 168 -17.15 -1.88 19.34
CA THR A 168 -17.25 -0.67 20.16
C THR A 168 -17.76 0.50 19.32
N ILE A 169 -17.13 0.75 18.17
CA ILE A 169 -17.52 1.83 17.25
C ILE A 169 -18.95 1.64 16.74
N LEU A 170 -19.29 0.42 16.29
CA LEU A 170 -20.62 0.11 15.79
C LEU A 170 -21.69 0.42 16.84
N ARG A 171 -21.51 -0.08 18.07
CA ARG A 171 -22.50 0.13 19.13
C ARG A 171 -22.65 1.60 19.51
N VAL A 172 -21.55 2.34 19.55
CA VAL A 172 -21.59 3.79 19.79
C VAL A 172 -22.35 4.50 18.69
N LEU A 173 -22.14 4.15 17.43
CA LEU A 173 -22.84 4.76 16.29
C LEU A 173 -24.34 4.46 16.26
N GLU A 174 -24.74 3.22 16.55
CA GLU A 174 -26.16 2.86 16.71
C GLU A 174 -26.83 3.76 17.76
N LEU A 175 -26.19 3.91 18.92
CA LEU A 175 -26.69 4.75 20.00
C LEU A 175 -26.68 6.25 19.62
N LEU A 176 -25.65 6.73 18.91
CA LEU A 176 -25.62 8.10 18.39
C LEU A 176 -26.80 8.39 17.46
N ASN A 177 -27.20 7.41 16.66
CA ASN A 177 -28.35 7.53 15.75
C ASN A 177 -29.70 7.48 16.47
N GLU A 178 -29.76 6.90 17.68
CA GLU A 178 -30.96 6.84 18.51
C GLU A 178 -31.10 8.04 19.48
N PHE A 179 -29.98 8.67 19.85
CA PHE A 179 -29.93 9.64 20.94
C PHE A 179 -30.19 11.08 20.52
N SER A 180 -30.78 11.83 21.44
CA SER A 180 -30.81 13.30 21.37
C SER A 180 -29.42 13.88 21.66
N GLU A 181 -29.15 15.14 21.27
CA GLU A 181 -27.88 15.80 21.60
C GLU A 181 -27.60 15.86 23.12
N GLU A 182 -28.64 16.01 23.94
CA GLU A 182 -28.51 16.00 25.39
C GLU A 182 -28.14 14.61 25.91
N ASP A 183 -28.71 13.55 25.32
CA ASP A 183 -28.31 12.19 25.65
C ASP A 183 -26.86 11.95 25.25
N ILE A 184 -26.43 12.34 24.05
CA ILE A 184 -25.04 12.17 23.58
C ILE A 184 -24.02 12.73 24.60
N LYS A 185 -24.24 13.94 25.10
CA LYS A 185 -23.36 14.60 26.10
C LYS A 185 -23.29 13.88 27.44
N ASN A 186 -24.28 13.05 27.75
CA ASN A 186 -24.36 12.31 29.01
C ASN A 186 -23.86 10.87 28.89
N HIS A 187 -23.38 10.45 27.71
CA HIS A 187 -22.88 9.10 27.46
C HIS A 187 -21.39 9.06 27.13
N SER A 188 -20.75 8.00 27.63
CA SER A 188 -19.36 7.66 27.32
C SER A 188 -19.19 6.16 27.16
N VAL A 189 -18.13 5.78 26.47
CA VAL A 189 -17.65 4.40 26.39
C VAL A 189 -16.33 4.27 27.14
N GLU A 190 -16.22 3.27 28.01
CA GLU A 190 -14.96 2.86 28.65
C GLU A 190 -14.38 1.67 27.91
N ILE A 191 -13.07 1.69 27.63
CA ILE A 191 -12.38 0.66 26.86
C ILE A 191 -11.27 0.04 27.71
N GLU A 192 -11.13 -1.28 27.68
CA GLU A 192 -10.00 -2.04 28.26
C GLU A 192 -9.73 -1.85 29.77
N LYS A 193 -10.75 -1.52 30.58
CA LYS A 193 -10.61 -1.40 32.04
C LYS A 193 -11.14 -2.60 32.80
N TYR A 194 -12.46 -2.75 32.85
CA TYR A 194 -13.13 -3.84 33.55
C TYR A 194 -13.56 -4.95 32.60
N GLU A 195 -14.05 -4.57 31.41
CA GLU A 195 -14.38 -5.49 30.32
C GLU A 195 -13.83 -4.98 29.00
N ASP A 196 -14.12 -5.71 27.91
CA ASP A 196 -13.70 -5.34 26.56
C ASP A 196 -14.18 -3.90 26.23
N PHE A 197 -15.44 -3.57 26.54
CA PHE A 197 -15.89 -2.19 26.72
C PHE A 197 -17.19 -2.08 27.54
N ILE A 198 -17.50 -0.87 28.03
CA ILE A 198 -18.70 -0.57 28.82
C ILE A 198 -19.29 0.78 28.40
N ILE A 199 -20.61 0.83 28.17
CA ILE A 199 -21.34 2.08 27.93
C ILE A 199 -21.85 2.64 29.25
N TYR A 200 -21.63 3.94 29.46
CA TYR A 200 -22.05 4.69 30.63
C TYR A 200 -23.10 5.75 30.25
N LYS A 201 -24.06 5.98 31.15
CA LYS A 201 -24.92 7.17 31.17
C LYS A 201 -24.74 7.89 32.51
N ASN A 202 -24.38 9.16 32.52
CA ASN A 202 -24.14 9.93 33.75
C ASN A 202 -23.19 9.20 34.71
N ASN A 203 -22.07 8.68 34.18
CA ASN A 203 -21.09 7.86 34.90
C ASN A 203 -21.61 6.56 35.53
N LYS A 204 -22.83 6.12 35.18
CA LYS A 204 -23.36 4.81 35.59
C LYS A 204 -23.29 3.82 34.43
N PRO A 205 -22.72 2.62 34.63
CA PRO A 205 -22.71 1.56 33.61
C PRO A 205 -24.13 1.15 33.24
N ILE A 206 -24.46 1.19 31.96
CA ILE A 206 -25.77 0.78 31.41
C ILE A 206 -25.66 -0.45 30.50
N GLU A 207 -24.54 -0.62 29.80
CA GLU A 207 -24.27 -1.80 28.97
C GLU A 207 -22.83 -2.27 29.19
N ILE A 208 -22.64 -3.57 29.35
CA ILE A 208 -21.34 -4.20 29.59
C ILE A 208 -21.12 -5.23 28.49
N PHE A 209 -20.02 -5.12 27.76
CA PHE A 209 -19.75 -5.97 26.60
C PHE A 209 -18.53 -6.84 26.79
N GLN A 210 -18.69 -8.10 26.37
CA GLN A 210 -17.60 -9.03 26.12
C GLN A 210 -17.62 -9.38 24.64
N VAL A 211 -16.47 -9.29 23.97
CA VAL A 211 -16.34 -9.47 22.52
C VAL A 211 -15.43 -10.66 22.23
N LYS A 212 -15.90 -11.58 21.39
CA LYS A 212 -15.15 -12.80 21.05
C LYS A 212 -15.18 -13.05 19.54
N ALA A 213 -14.05 -12.83 18.89
CA ALA A 213 -13.87 -13.03 17.45
C ALA A 213 -13.63 -14.50 17.06
N TYR A 214 -14.34 -15.45 17.70
CA TYR A 214 -14.18 -16.87 17.41
C TYR A 214 -14.97 -17.23 16.15
N VAL A 215 -14.25 -17.46 15.04
CA VAL A 215 -14.86 -17.84 13.75
C VAL A 215 -15.22 -19.34 13.69
N ALA A 216 -14.56 -20.17 14.51
CA ALA A 216 -14.81 -21.62 14.59
C ALA A 216 -15.67 -22.03 15.79
N GLY A 217 -15.82 -21.15 16.80
CA GLY A 217 -16.56 -21.44 18.02
C GLY A 217 -18.06 -21.35 17.80
N LYS A 218 -18.70 -22.45 17.37
CA LYS A 218 -20.16 -22.50 17.12
C LYS A 218 -20.99 -23.03 18.29
N LYS A 219 -20.35 -23.36 19.41
CA LYS A 219 -20.99 -23.95 20.59
C LYS A 219 -20.72 -23.11 21.83
N LEU A 220 -21.67 -23.12 22.76
CA LEU A 220 -21.60 -22.41 24.03
C LEU A 220 -20.33 -22.75 24.83
N THR A 221 -19.85 -23.99 24.73
CA THR A 221 -18.64 -24.45 25.43
C THR A 221 -17.42 -23.57 25.17
N SER A 222 -17.34 -22.93 24.00
CA SER A 222 -16.26 -21.99 23.66
C SER A 222 -16.38 -20.63 24.36
N TYR A 223 -17.53 -20.31 24.94
CA TYR A 223 -17.87 -19.00 25.50
C TYR A 223 -18.22 -19.02 26.99
N ILE A 224 -18.18 -20.17 27.66
CA ILE A 224 -18.51 -20.31 29.10
C ILE A 224 -17.69 -19.31 29.94
N GLU A 225 -16.38 -19.28 29.76
CA GLU A 225 -15.50 -18.37 30.50
C GLU A 225 -15.86 -16.90 30.27
N ALA A 226 -16.18 -16.55 29.02
CA ALA A 226 -16.60 -15.20 28.66
C ALA A 226 -17.93 -14.81 29.34
N CYS A 227 -18.88 -15.74 29.41
CA CYS A 227 -20.17 -15.55 30.08
C CYS A 227 -20.01 -15.39 31.60
N GLU A 228 -19.21 -16.26 32.22
CA GLU A 228 -18.92 -16.20 33.66
C GLU A 228 -18.24 -14.90 34.05
N LYS A 229 -17.24 -14.47 33.27
CA LYS A 229 -16.53 -13.20 33.46
C LYS A 229 -17.51 -12.03 33.43
N LEU A 230 -18.35 -11.96 32.41
CA LEU A 230 -19.34 -10.89 32.23
C LEU A 230 -20.32 -10.79 33.42
N ILE A 231 -20.81 -11.93 33.90
CA ILE A 231 -21.71 -11.98 35.08
C ILE A 231 -20.98 -11.55 36.36
N ASN A 232 -19.74 -11.99 36.55
CA ASN A 232 -18.96 -11.66 37.74
C ASN A 232 -18.56 -10.19 37.76
N HIS A 233 -18.15 -9.63 36.63
CA HIS A 233 -17.80 -8.22 36.53
C HIS A 233 -19.01 -7.31 36.70
N LYS A 234 -20.19 -7.66 36.16
CA LYS A 234 -21.44 -6.94 36.48
C LYS A 234 -21.69 -6.85 37.98
N LYS A 235 -21.45 -7.92 38.74
CA LYS A 235 -21.56 -7.91 40.22
C LYS A 235 -20.52 -7.00 40.87
N GLN A 236 -19.27 -7.05 40.43
CA GLN A 236 -18.17 -6.24 40.97
C GLN A 236 -18.38 -4.74 40.73
N ILE A 237 -18.88 -4.38 39.54
CA ILE A 237 -19.20 -3.01 39.14
C ILE A 237 -20.41 -2.47 39.93
N GLY A 238 -21.25 -3.35 40.49
CA GLY A 238 -22.39 -2.99 41.32
C GLY A 238 -23.60 -2.44 40.54
N SER A 239 -23.57 -2.49 39.19
CA SER A 239 -24.69 -2.03 38.37
C SER A 239 -25.71 -3.14 38.15
N LYS A 240 -26.73 -3.20 39.02
CA LYS A 240 -27.81 -4.21 38.93
C LYS A 240 -28.62 -4.09 37.63
N SER A 241 -28.79 -2.88 37.12
CA SER A 241 -29.59 -2.57 35.93
C SER A 241 -28.83 -2.67 34.61
N ALA A 242 -27.50 -2.77 34.62
CA ALA A 242 -26.73 -2.85 33.38
C ALA A 242 -27.09 -4.11 32.59
N LYS A 243 -27.29 -3.97 31.29
CA LYS A 243 -27.43 -5.10 30.37
C LYS A 243 -26.05 -5.69 30.08
N CYS A 244 -25.98 -7.02 29.97
CA CYS A 244 -24.77 -7.75 29.62
C CYS A 244 -24.90 -8.24 28.19
N TYR A 245 -23.91 -7.93 27.36
CA TYR A 245 -23.87 -8.34 25.96
C TYR A 245 -22.65 -9.20 25.67
N LEU A 246 -22.85 -10.25 24.88
CA LEU A 246 -21.79 -11.04 24.28
C LEU A 246 -21.84 -10.82 22.76
N ALA A 247 -20.82 -10.16 22.21
CA ALA A 247 -20.67 -9.98 20.77
C ALA A 247 -19.76 -11.08 20.21
N THR A 248 -20.24 -11.84 19.23
CA THR A 248 -19.49 -12.96 18.63
C THR A 248 -19.29 -12.77 17.14
N ALA A 249 -18.21 -13.36 16.61
CA ALA A 249 -17.93 -13.40 15.17
C ALA A 249 -18.66 -14.54 14.43
N SER A 250 -19.38 -15.39 15.15
CA SER A 250 -20.14 -16.51 14.59
C SER A 250 -21.31 -16.89 15.50
N GLU A 251 -22.31 -17.52 14.90
CA GLU A 251 -23.50 -18.02 15.58
C GLU A 251 -23.16 -19.06 16.66
N ILE A 252 -23.79 -18.92 17.84
CA ILE A 252 -23.77 -19.94 18.89
C ILE A 252 -25.04 -20.82 18.76
N SER A 253 -24.89 -21.95 18.09
CA SER A 253 -26.00 -22.84 17.71
C SER A 253 -26.85 -23.39 18.87
N ASP A 254 -26.30 -23.45 20.09
CA ASP A 254 -26.95 -23.98 21.28
C ASP A 254 -27.28 -22.90 22.33
N TRP A 255 -27.23 -21.61 21.97
CA TRP A 255 -27.47 -20.50 22.90
C TRP A 255 -28.86 -20.52 23.56
N SER A 256 -29.91 -20.83 22.80
CA SER A 256 -31.29 -20.83 23.32
C SER A 256 -31.53 -21.86 24.44
N LYS A 257 -30.63 -22.84 24.61
CA LYS A 257 -30.67 -23.87 25.66
C LYS A 257 -29.73 -23.56 26.83
N SER A 258 -29.05 -22.42 26.77
CA SER A 258 -28.03 -21.99 27.71
C SER A 258 -28.63 -21.46 29.01
N GLU A 259 -28.00 -21.75 30.14
CA GLU A 259 -28.32 -21.10 31.42
C GLU A 259 -27.98 -19.60 31.48
N TYR A 260 -27.25 -19.11 30.46
CA TYR A 260 -26.88 -17.71 30.31
C TYR A 260 -27.87 -16.89 29.48
N ALA A 261 -28.77 -17.54 28.73
CA ALA A 261 -29.66 -16.87 27.77
C ALA A 261 -30.62 -15.85 28.44
N GLU A 262 -30.96 -16.04 29.71
CA GLU A 262 -31.80 -15.10 30.47
C GLU A 262 -31.01 -13.91 31.06
N LYS A 263 -29.66 -13.99 31.06
CA LYS A 263 -28.78 -13.05 31.77
C LYS A 263 -27.89 -12.24 30.83
N ILE A 264 -27.60 -12.79 29.66
CA ILE A 264 -26.69 -12.22 28.66
C ILE A 264 -27.46 -12.16 27.34
N ILE A 265 -27.37 -11.02 26.67
CA ILE A 265 -27.95 -10.77 25.35
C ILE A 265 -26.85 -11.02 24.32
N LEU A 266 -27.15 -11.78 23.27
CA LEU A 266 -26.24 -11.85 22.14
C LEU A 266 -26.34 -10.55 21.33
N TYR A 267 -25.19 -10.01 20.94
CA TYR A 267 -25.15 -8.77 20.17
C TYR A 267 -24.86 -9.08 18.71
N GLY A 268 -25.79 -8.68 17.84
CA GLY A 268 -25.60 -8.56 16.41
C GLY A 268 -26.24 -7.29 15.85
N TYR A 269 -26.23 -7.17 14.53
CA TYR A 269 -26.72 -5.98 13.83
C TYR A 269 -28.12 -6.24 13.27
N ASN A 270 -29.07 -5.30 13.42
CA ASN A 270 -30.43 -5.41 12.85
C ASN A 270 -31.16 -6.74 13.15
N GLU A 271 -31.34 -7.07 14.44
CA GLU A 271 -32.01 -8.29 14.94
C GLU A 271 -31.19 -9.60 14.85
N ASP A 272 -30.00 -9.57 14.23
CA ASP A 272 -29.08 -10.71 14.31
C ASP A 272 -28.48 -10.86 15.72
N ASP A 273 -28.06 -12.10 16.03
CA ASP A 273 -27.42 -12.46 17.31
C ASP A 273 -25.88 -12.51 17.22
N PHE A 274 -25.29 -12.22 16.06
CA PHE A 274 -23.84 -12.17 15.86
C PHE A 274 -23.49 -11.28 14.66
N ILE A 275 -22.21 -10.93 14.50
CA ILE A 275 -21.72 -10.17 13.33
C ILE A 275 -20.49 -10.88 12.77
N GLU A 276 -20.47 -11.21 11.49
CA GLU A 276 -19.24 -11.77 10.90
C GLU A 276 -18.13 -10.71 10.82
N THR A 277 -16.87 -11.13 11.00
CA THR A 277 -15.72 -10.21 10.92
C THR A 277 -15.62 -9.49 9.58
N GLY A 278 -16.11 -10.11 8.49
CA GLY A 278 -16.15 -9.51 7.16
C GLY A 278 -17.22 -8.43 6.97
N ASP A 279 -18.30 -8.46 7.76
CA ASP A 279 -19.45 -7.57 7.59
C ASP A 279 -19.41 -6.34 8.51
N ILE A 280 -18.64 -6.39 9.60
CA ILE A 280 -18.67 -5.34 10.63
C ILE A 280 -18.34 -3.93 10.09
N VAL A 281 -17.36 -3.81 9.20
CA VAL A 281 -16.99 -2.52 8.60
C VAL A 281 -18.13 -1.96 7.75
N LYS A 282 -18.84 -2.83 7.02
CA LYS A 282 -20.01 -2.44 6.23
C LYS A 282 -21.14 -1.92 7.12
N TYR A 283 -21.37 -2.53 8.28
CA TYR A 283 -22.37 -2.05 9.24
C TYR A 283 -21.99 -0.71 9.87
N ILE A 284 -20.73 -0.53 10.24
CA ILE A 284 -20.21 0.75 10.73
C ILE A 284 -20.43 1.86 9.70
N LYS A 285 -20.02 1.62 8.44
CA LYS A 285 -20.22 2.57 7.34
C LYS A 285 -21.70 2.91 7.11
N LYS A 286 -22.60 1.92 7.29
CA LYS A 286 -24.04 2.13 7.22
C LYS A 286 -24.55 3.04 8.34
N GLU A 287 -24.11 2.83 9.59
CA GLU A 287 -24.49 3.71 10.71
C GLU A 287 -23.91 5.12 10.58
N ILE A 288 -22.68 5.26 10.06
CA ILE A 288 -22.11 6.57 9.71
C ILE A 288 -22.98 7.28 8.68
N LYS A 289 -23.42 6.58 7.63
CA LYS A 289 -24.30 7.15 6.60
C LYS A 289 -25.64 7.61 7.20
N ILE A 290 -26.22 6.85 8.12
CA ILE A 290 -27.44 7.24 8.84
C ILE A 290 -27.19 8.51 9.65
N PHE A 291 -26.08 8.57 10.39
CA PHE A 291 -25.70 9.73 11.19
C PHE A 291 -25.53 10.98 10.32
N LEU A 292 -24.79 10.88 9.22
CA LEU A 292 -24.59 11.98 8.27
C LEU A 292 -25.92 12.48 7.68
N LYS A 293 -26.80 11.57 7.24
CA LYS A 293 -28.15 11.93 6.74
C LYS A 293 -29.04 12.58 7.81
N SER A 294 -28.75 12.36 9.10
CA SER A 294 -29.47 13.05 10.18
C SER A 294 -29.07 14.53 10.30
N LEU A 295 -27.85 14.88 9.90
CA LEU A 295 -27.33 16.25 9.91
C LEU A 295 -27.84 17.05 8.71
N ASP A 296 -27.86 16.45 7.53
CA ASP A 296 -28.43 17.02 6.32
C ASP A 296 -29.14 15.93 5.51
N LYS A 297 -30.48 16.02 5.46
CA LYS A 297 -31.33 15.01 4.81
C LYS A 297 -31.30 15.09 3.29
N ASP A 298 -30.96 16.26 2.75
CA ASP A 298 -31.00 16.53 1.32
C ASP A 298 -29.63 16.30 0.65
N LYS A 299 -28.56 16.22 1.46
CA LYS A 299 -27.22 15.86 1.00
C LYS A 299 -27.09 14.35 0.79
N GLU A 300 -26.71 13.96 -0.42
CA GLU A 300 -26.16 12.63 -0.66
C GLU A 300 -24.67 12.64 -0.32
N TYR A 301 -24.25 11.66 0.47
CA TYR A 301 -22.86 11.48 0.88
C TYR A 301 -22.22 10.38 0.05
N ASP A 302 -21.06 10.66 -0.50
CA ASP A 302 -20.31 9.70 -1.31
C ASP A 302 -19.51 8.70 -0.45
N ASP A 303 -18.97 7.66 -1.09
CA ASP A 303 -18.21 6.62 -0.39
C ASP A 303 -16.91 7.15 0.24
N LEU A 304 -16.32 8.22 -0.31
CA LEU A 304 -15.10 8.82 0.22
C LEU A 304 -15.38 9.51 1.55
N GLU A 305 -16.46 10.29 1.64
CA GLU A 305 -16.91 10.94 2.88
C GLU A 305 -17.16 9.90 3.99
N ILE A 306 -17.82 8.80 3.65
CA ILE A 306 -18.12 7.71 4.59
C ILE A 306 -16.83 7.01 5.05
N ASP A 307 -15.90 6.77 4.12
CA ASP A 307 -14.63 6.09 4.41
C ASP A 307 -13.71 6.96 5.28
N LEU A 308 -13.68 8.27 5.04
CA LEU A 308 -12.94 9.22 5.86
C LEU A 308 -13.54 9.34 7.27
N ALA A 309 -14.87 9.38 7.38
CA ALA A 309 -15.55 9.38 8.68
C ALA A 309 -15.23 8.10 9.46
N PHE A 310 -15.27 6.94 8.79
CA PHE A 310 -14.87 5.66 9.37
C PHE A 310 -13.42 5.67 9.85
N ALA A 311 -12.49 6.20 9.05
CA ALA A 311 -11.09 6.31 9.42
C ALA A 311 -10.88 7.21 10.65
N ASN A 312 -11.56 8.36 10.72
CA ASN A 312 -11.42 9.29 11.85
C ASN A 312 -11.97 8.74 13.17
N VAL A 313 -13.14 8.08 13.15
CA VAL A 313 -13.67 7.45 14.38
C VAL A 313 -12.83 6.23 14.80
N SER A 314 -12.27 5.49 13.83
CA SER A 314 -11.35 4.39 14.12
C SER A 314 -10.07 4.91 14.76
N TYR A 315 -9.52 6.01 14.24
CA TYR A 315 -8.34 6.65 14.78
C TYR A 315 -8.55 7.13 16.22
N LEU A 316 -9.72 7.70 16.55
CA LEU A 316 -10.06 8.10 17.91
C LEU A 316 -9.94 6.94 18.92
N VAL A 317 -10.43 5.76 18.56
CA VAL A 317 -10.33 4.57 19.42
C VAL A 317 -8.89 4.07 19.52
N ILE A 318 -8.16 4.02 18.39
CA ILE A 318 -6.76 3.59 18.35
C ILE A 318 -5.87 4.53 19.20
N GLU A 319 -6.04 5.84 19.05
CA GLU A 319 -5.33 6.85 19.83
C GLU A 319 -5.58 6.64 21.32
N LYS A 320 -6.82 6.35 21.70
CA LYS A 320 -7.15 6.08 23.10
C LYS A 320 -6.47 4.85 23.65
N ILE A 321 -6.47 3.74 22.89
CA ILE A 321 -5.80 2.49 23.28
C ILE A 321 -4.29 2.73 23.42
N ASN A 322 -3.69 3.47 22.48
CA ASN A 322 -2.28 3.82 22.54
C ASN A 322 -1.96 4.64 23.79
N GLU A 323 -2.78 5.65 24.12
CA GLU A 323 -2.62 6.45 25.35
C GLU A 323 -2.65 5.55 26.60
N LEU A 324 -3.59 4.60 26.65
CA LEU A 324 -3.73 3.65 27.76
C LEU A 324 -2.52 2.72 27.87
N HIS A 325 -1.95 2.30 26.74
CA HIS A 325 -0.77 1.45 26.68
C HIS A 325 0.51 2.18 27.10
N GLU A 326 0.71 3.41 26.63
CA GLU A 326 1.88 4.24 26.98
C GLU A 326 1.91 4.60 28.46
N LYS A 327 0.74 4.86 29.04
CA LYS A 327 0.61 5.30 30.43
C LYS A 327 0.25 4.16 31.40
N ARG A 328 0.48 2.90 31.01
CA ARG A 328 0.21 1.71 31.84
C ARG A 328 0.81 1.86 33.24
N GLY A 329 -0.05 1.91 34.26
CA GLY A 329 0.33 2.05 35.67
C GLY A 329 0.06 3.44 36.28
N ASN A 330 -0.29 4.45 35.47
CA ASN A 330 -0.70 5.76 35.97
C ASN A 330 -2.22 5.77 36.27
N LYS A 331 -2.59 6.04 37.53
CA LYS A 331 -4.00 6.04 38.00
C LYS A 331 -4.84 7.20 37.47
N GLU A 332 -4.21 8.21 36.87
CA GLU A 332 -4.90 9.42 36.38
C GLU A 332 -5.44 9.32 34.96
N VAL A 333 -5.12 8.25 34.21
CA VAL A 333 -5.59 8.12 32.83
C VAL A 333 -7.06 7.72 32.80
N GLY A 334 -7.90 8.56 32.20
CA GLY A 334 -9.30 8.24 31.97
C GLY A 334 -9.42 7.14 30.92
N TYR A 335 -10.14 6.06 31.22
CA TYR A 335 -10.41 4.96 30.29
C TYR A 335 -11.60 5.23 29.36
N LYS A 336 -12.19 6.41 29.46
CA LYS A 336 -13.44 6.78 28.79
C LYS A 336 -13.20 7.68 27.58
N ILE A 337 -14.06 7.51 26.59
CA ILE A 337 -14.26 8.41 25.46
C ILE A 337 -15.71 8.87 25.52
N GLU A 338 -15.94 10.17 25.55
CA GLU A 338 -17.29 10.75 25.50
C GLU A 338 -17.89 10.59 24.09
N PHE A 339 -19.20 10.36 23.99
CA PHE A 339 -19.86 10.12 22.70
C PHE A 339 -19.81 11.34 21.77
N ASP A 340 -19.77 12.55 22.33
CA ASP A 340 -19.62 13.79 21.57
C ASP A 340 -18.34 13.78 20.70
N LYS A 341 -17.23 13.21 21.19
CA LYS A 341 -15.98 13.07 20.43
C LYS A 341 -16.15 12.27 19.15
N PHE A 342 -16.96 11.21 19.16
CA PHE A 342 -17.26 10.46 17.94
C PHE A 342 -18.04 11.32 16.94
N SER A 343 -19.07 12.03 17.43
CA SER A 343 -19.87 12.92 16.59
C SER A 343 -19.04 14.08 16.00
N GLU A 344 -18.11 14.63 16.78
CA GLU A 344 -17.15 15.67 16.35
C GLU A 344 -16.25 15.14 15.25
N LYS A 345 -15.67 13.94 15.41
CA LYS A 345 -14.80 13.32 14.40
C LYS A 345 -15.49 13.06 13.07
N ILE A 346 -16.78 12.74 13.08
CA ILE A 346 -17.56 12.58 11.86
C ILE A 346 -17.83 13.94 11.21
N LYS A 347 -18.21 14.96 12.00
CA LYS A 347 -18.46 16.32 11.51
C LYS A 347 -17.21 16.99 10.94
N GLU A 348 -16.04 16.78 11.54
CA GLU A 348 -14.74 17.26 11.04
C GLU A 348 -14.48 16.85 9.58
N VAL A 349 -14.99 15.69 9.12
CA VAL A 349 -14.86 15.26 7.72
C VAL A 349 -15.65 16.16 6.79
N ILE A 350 -16.88 16.50 7.16
CA ILE A 350 -17.75 17.37 6.36
C ILE A 350 -17.11 18.75 6.22
N ASP A 351 -16.60 19.29 7.33
CA ASP A 351 -16.00 20.62 7.36
C ASP A 351 -14.69 20.70 6.53
N ASN A 352 -14.00 19.57 6.33
CA ASN A 352 -12.71 19.51 5.65
C ASN A 352 -12.74 18.72 4.33
N ILE A 353 -13.92 18.39 3.79
CA ILE A 353 -14.03 17.48 2.64
C ILE A 353 -13.34 18.01 1.38
N GLU A 354 -13.36 19.33 1.17
CA GLU A 354 -12.66 19.98 0.05
C GLU A 354 -11.14 19.75 0.13
N LEU A 355 -10.55 19.85 1.32
CA LEU A 355 -9.12 19.60 1.53
C LEU A 355 -8.76 18.14 1.24
N PHE A 356 -9.59 17.19 1.67
CA PHE A 356 -9.40 15.78 1.37
C PHE A 356 -9.52 15.51 -0.14
N ASN A 357 -10.50 16.11 -0.82
CA ASN A 357 -10.66 15.99 -2.27
C ASN A 357 -9.44 16.50 -3.04
N ILE A 358 -8.88 17.65 -2.63
CA ILE A 358 -7.63 18.18 -3.19
C ILE A 358 -6.49 17.19 -2.97
N PHE A 359 -6.32 16.68 -1.74
CA PHE A 359 -5.29 15.71 -1.40
C PHE A 359 -5.35 14.43 -2.26
N PHE A 360 -6.53 13.79 -2.36
CA PHE A 360 -6.69 12.57 -3.16
C PHE A 360 -6.56 12.83 -4.66
N THR A 361 -6.95 14.02 -5.13
CA THR A 361 -6.73 14.43 -6.52
C THR A 361 -5.24 14.52 -6.80
N LYS A 362 -4.45 15.17 -5.93
CA LYS A 362 -2.99 15.21 -6.05
C LYS A 362 -2.36 13.81 -6.06
N MET A 363 -2.80 12.91 -5.17
CA MET A 363 -2.33 11.51 -5.17
C MET A 363 -2.61 10.78 -6.50
N LYS A 364 -3.81 10.94 -7.07
CA LYS A 364 -4.16 10.32 -8.36
C LYS A 364 -3.34 10.87 -9.52
N LEU A 365 -3.05 12.17 -9.51
CA LEU A 365 -2.19 12.80 -10.50
C LEU A 365 -0.77 12.25 -10.39
N ASP A 366 -0.22 12.15 -9.18
CA ASP A 366 1.10 11.59 -8.92
C ASP A 366 1.21 10.14 -9.40
N GLU A 367 0.22 9.30 -9.10
CA GLU A 367 0.18 7.92 -9.58
C GLU A 367 0.16 7.87 -11.12
N LYS A 368 -0.63 8.74 -11.75
CA LYS A 368 -0.70 8.82 -13.22
C LYS A 368 0.63 9.28 -13.83
N VAL A 369 1.31 10.25 -13.22
CA VAL A 369 2.66 10.69 -13.64
C VAL A 369 3.63 9.53 -13.57
N LEU A 370 3.68 8.81 -12.44
CA LEU A 370 4.58 7.67 -12.26
C LEU A 370 4.29 6.55 -13.27
N LYS A 371 3.02 6.25 -13.56
CA LYS A 371 2.62 5.29 -14.59
C LYS A 371 3.00 5.72 -16.00
N ASN A 372 2.92 7.02 -16.31
CA ASN A 372 3.42 7.53 -17.59
C ASN A 372 4.93 7.31 -17.68
N ILE A 373 5.68 7.71 -16.64
CA ILE A 373 7.14 7.55 -16.59
C ILE A 373 7.54 6.09 -16.78
N GLU A 374 6.92 5.17 -16.02
CA GLU A 374 7.21 3.74 -16.10
C GLU A 374 6.94 3.18 -17.50
N ARG A 375 5.81 3.56 -18.12
CA ARG A 375 5.44 3.11 -19.47
C ARG A 375 6.44 3.58 -20.52
N GLU A 376 6.81 4.86 -20.50
CA GLU A 376 7.75 5.39 -21.50
C GLU A 376 9.16 4.81 -21.28
N ILE A 377 9.60 4.60 -20.03
CA ILE A 377 10.87 3.92 -19.74
C ILE A 377 10.86 2.51 -20.33
N LEU A 378 9.79 1.74 -20.10
CA LEU A 378 9.68 0.39 -20.64
C LEU A 378 9.75 0.37 -22.17
N SER A 379 8.97 1.23 -22.84
CA SER A 379 9.01 1.37 -24.29
C SER A 379 10.42 1.73 -24.78
N TYR A 380 11.07 2.69 -24.12
CA TYR A 380 12.42 3.12 -24.47
C TYR A 380 13.46 2.00 -24.29
N CYS A 381 13.30 1.16 -23.26
CA CYS A 381 14.17 0.01 -23.01
C CYS A 381 13.97 -1.11 -24.04
N GLU A 382 12.74 -1.34 -24.49
CA GLU A 382 12.45 -2.31 -25.56
C GLU A 382 13.13 -1.93 -26.88
N ASP A 383 13.19 -0.63 -27.18
CA ASP A 383 13.84 -0.08 -28.38
C ASP A 383 15.37 0.14 -28.21
N CYS A 384 15.93 -0.19 -27.04
CA CYS A 384 17.34 0.09 -26.71
C CYS A 384 18.30 -0.98 -27.24
N GLU A 385 19.25 -0.58 -28.09
CA GLU A 385 20.28 -1.48 -28.66
C GLU A 385 21.55 -1.63 -27.79
N LYS A 386 21.59 -1.05 -26.58
CA LYS A 386 22.81 -1.03 -25.75
C LYS A 386 23.15 -2.42 -25.18
N PRO A 387 24.43 -2.82 -25.20
CA PRO A 387 24.86 -4.18 -24.83
C PRO A 387 24.86 -4.47 -23.31
N THR A 388 24.89 -3.47 -22.42
CA THR A 388 24.85 -3.69 -20.96
C THR A 388 23.97 -2.65 -20.24
N CYS A 389 23.09 -3.14 -19.35
CA CYS A 389 22.22 -2.29 -18.51
C CYS A 389 22.86 -1.90 -17.17
N GLU A 390 24.12 -2.29 -16.91
CA GLU A 390 24.78 -2.09 -15.62
C GLU A 390 25.00 -0.60 -15.29
N TYR A 391 25.30 0.21 -16.31
CA TYR A 391 25.61 1.65 -16.23
C TYR A 391 24.53 2.50 -16.92
N CYS A 392 23.28 2.05 -16.91
CA CYS A 392 22.18 2.73 -17.58
C CYS A 392 21.52 3.77 -16.64
N PRO A 393 21.51 5.08 -16.98
CA PRO A 393 20.83 6.13 -16.20
C PRO A 393 19.33 5.89 -16.01
N LEU A 394 18.74 5.08 -16.90
CA LEU A 394 17.33 4.74 -16.89
C LEU A 394 16.98 3.65 -15.87
N LYS A 395 17.97 2.86 -15.42
CA LYS A 395 17.77 1.69 -14.55
C LYS A 395 17.16 2.07 -13.20
N ASP A 396 17.46 3.27 -12.69
CA ASP A 396 16.96 3.79 -11.42
C ASP A 396 16.19 5.12 -11.57
N LEU A 397 15.73 5.45 -12.77
CA LEU A 397 15.08 6.75 -13.02
C LEU A 397 13.81 6.95 -12.17
N ARG A 398 13.08 5.87 -11.85
CA ARG A 398 11.99 5.91 -10.87
C ARG A 398 12.48 6.39 -9.50
N ALA A 399 13.64 5.92 -9.04
CA ALA A 399 14.22 6.33 -7.76
C ALA A 399 14.69 7.80 -7.78
N ILE A 400 15.09 8.29 -8.96
CA ILE A 400 15.45 9.70 -9.16
C ILE A 400 14.22 10.61 -9.05
N PHE A 401 13.07 10.17 -9.56
CA PHE A 401 11.80 10.90 -9.50
C PHE A 401 11.02 10.75 -8.18
N ASP A 402 11.31 9.72 -7.39
CA ASP A 402 10.62 9.45 -6.14
C ASP A 402 10.70 10.60 -5.11
N PRO A 403 11.87 11.23 -4.88
CA PRO A 403 11.97 12.34 -3.93
C PRO A 403 11.45 13.69 -4.47
N ILE A 404 11.16 13.81 -5.77
CA ILE A 404 10.86 15.08 -6.42
C ILE A 404 9.42 15.54 -6.15
N GLU A 405 9.26 16.78 -5.70
CA GLU A 405 8.01 17.53 -5.68
C GLU A 405 7.55 17.81 -7.12
N ARG A 406 6.75 16.89 -7.67
CA ARG A 406 6.30 16.89 -9.08
C ARG A 406 5.60 18.18 -9.49
N GLU A 407 4.90 18.83 -8.56
CA GLU A 407 4.26 20.12 -8.80
C GLU A 407 5.29 21.22 -9.12
N ILE A 408 6.34 21.32 -8.30
CA ILE A 408 7.42 22.29 -8.50
C ILE A 408 8.19 21.93 -9.76
N TYR A 409 8.53 20.65 -9.94
CA TYR A 409 9.27 20.21 -11.10
C TYR A 409 8.47 20.43 -12.39
N ALA A 410 7.15 20.21 -12.40
CA ALA A 410 6.29 20.53 -13.54
C ALA A 410 6.33 22.02 -13.92
N LYS A 411 6.32 22.92 -12.93
CA LYS A 411 6.44 24.37 -13.15
C LYS A 411 7.83 24.78 -13.67
N VAL A 412 8.87 24.00 -13.33
CA VAL A 412 10.22 24.17 -13.89
C VAL A 412 10.26 23.73 -15.35
N LEU A 413 9.66 22.57 -15.66
CA LEU A 413 9.58 22.02 -17.01
C LEU A 413 8.78 22.92 -17.95
N ASP A 414 7.65 23.45 -17.48
CA ASP A 414 6.78 24.34 -18.24
C ASP A 414 6.32 25.52 -17.38
N PRO A 415 7.06 26.65 -17.38
CA PRO A 415 6.74 27.85 -16.59
C PRO A 415 5.46 28.58 -17.03
N THR A 416 4.77 28.08 -18.06
CA THR A 416 3.59 28.71 -18.66
C THR A 416 2.28 28.05 -18.24
N VAL A 417 2.37 26.91 -17.55
CA VAL A 417 1.21 26.22 -16.99
C VAL A 417 0.49 27.13 -15.99
N VAL A 418 -0.83 27.14 -16.10
CA VAL A 418 -1.68 27.89 -15.18
C VAL A 418 -2.10 26.93 -14.07
N GLU A 419 -1.87 27.35 -12.83
CA GLU A 419 -2.30 26.59 -11.65
C GLU A 419 -3.83 26.60 -11.58
N ASP A 420 -4.39 25.40 -11.45
CA ASP A 420 -5.78 25.20 -11.08
C ASP A 420 -5.83 24.43 -9.75
N GLU A 421 -6.98 24.48 -9.06
CA GLU A 421 -7.16 23.84 -7.76
C GLU A 421 -6.90 22.33 -7.79
N THR A 422 -7.11 21.69 -8.94
CA THR A 422 -6.91 20.25 -9.13
C THR A 422 -5.46 19.87 -9.46
N HIS A 423 -4.65 20.82 -9.89
CA HIS A 423 -3.27 20.64 -10.37
C HIS A 423 -3.15 19.69 -11.58
N ALA A 424 -4.20 19.56 -12.39
CA ALA A 424 -4.27 18.59 -13.49
C ALA A 424 -3.17 18.79 -14.56
N PHE A 425 -2.70 20.03 -14.74
CA PHE A 425 -1.60 20.40 -15.64
C PHE A 425 -0.33 19.57 -15.42
N ILE A 426 -0.07 19.10 -14.19
CA ILE A 426 1.11 18.26 -13.88
C ILE A 426 1.13 17.04 -14.79
N THR A 427 -0.01 16.38 -14.99
CA THR A 427 -0.08 15.16 -15.83
C THR A 427 0.11 15.43 -17.32
N GLU A 428 -0.20 16.64 -17.79
CA GLU A 428 0.08 17.07 -19.16
C GLU A 428 1.57 17.34 -19.36
N VAL A 429 2.21 17.96 -18.37
CA VAL A 429 3.66 18.21 -18.37
C VAL A 429 4.46 16.91 -18.39
N PHE A 430 4.01 15.88 -17.66
CA PHE A 430 4.59 14.53 -17.71
C PHE A 430 3.80 13.60 -18.65
N SER A 431 3.47 14.09 -19.85
CA SER A 431 2.91 13.26 -20.92
C SER A 431 3.98 12.40 -21.59
N GLY A 432 3.56 11.33 -22.28
CA GLY A 432 4.49 10.36 -22.86
C GLY A 432 5.55 10.98 -23.78
N ALA A 433 5.13 11.83 -24.72
CA ALA A 433 6.04 12.54 -25.62
C ALA A 433 7.11 13.34 -24.86
N ARG A 434 6.67 14.12 -23.85
CA ARG A 434 7.55 14.93 -23.00
C ARG A 434 8.53 14.09 -22.17
N ILE A 435 8.09 12.93 -21.70
CA ILE A 435 8.94 12.00 -20.95
C ILE A 435 9.98 11.36 -21.88
N VAL A 436 9.59 10.87 -23.06
CA VAL A 436 10.52 10.28 -24.05
C VAL A 436 11.64 11.25 -24.38
N GLU A 437 11.30 12.51 -24.62
CA GLU A 437 12.29 13.54 -24.90
C GLU A 437 13.28 13.75 -23.72
N LEU A 438 12.81 13.64 -22.46
CA LEU A 438 13.68 13.66 -21.28
C LEU A 438 14.57 12.40 -21.18
N LEU A 439 14.07 11.23 -21.55
CA LEU A 439 14.82 9.97 -21.53
C LEU A 439 16.00 10.02 -22.51
N GLU A 440 15.80 10.55 -23.71
CA GLU A 440 16.86 10.72 -24.72
C GLU A 440 18.03 11.59 -24.21
N LEU A 441 17.75 12.60 -23.40
CA LEU A 441 18.81 13.40 -22.78
C LEU A 441 19.63 12.59 -21.78
N LEU A 442 18.93 11.93 -20.86
CA LEU A 442 19.54 11.22 -19.75
C LEU A 442 20.37 10.04 -20.26
N GLU A 443 20.03 9.48 -21.42
CA GLU A 443 20.82 8.43 -22.07
C GLU A 443 22.28 8.82 -22.35
N ASN A 444 22.56 10.12 -22.51
CA ASN A 444 23.88 10.66 -22.85
C ASN A 444 24.68 11.13 -21.62
N VAL A 445 24.19 10.84 -20.41
CA VAL A 445 24.81 11.22 -19.14
C VAL A 445 25.35 9.97 -18.45
N ASP A 446 26.52 10.06 -17.81
CA ASP A 446 26.99 8.97 -16.93
C ASP A 446 26.11 8.89 -15.68
N THR A 447 25.64 7.69 -15.35
CA THR A 447 24.94 7.35 -14.11
C THR A 447 25.58 7.94 -12.86
N GLU A 448 26.91 7.91 -12.74
CA GLU A 448 27.62 8.38 -11.53
C GLU A 448 27.59 9.91 -11.38
N SER A 449 27.20 10.61 -12.44
CA SER A 449 27.11 12.05 -12.48
C SER A 449 25.70 12.56 -12.22
N LEU A 450 24.69 11.68 -12.11
CA LEU A 450 23.28 12.04 -11.99
C LEU A 450 22.80 12.04 -10.53
N PHE A 451 22.26 13.16 -10.06
CA PHE A 451 21.73 13.32 -8.70
C PHE A 451 20.32 13.93 -8.72
N SER A 452 19.58 13.80 -7.63
CA SER A 452 18.30 14.51 -7.44
C SER A 452 18.16 15.02 -6.01
N ASP A 453 17.37 16.08 -5.85
CA ASP A 453 16.84 16.51 -4.56
C ASP A 453 15.30 16.56 -4.61
N GLN A 454 14.70 17.19 -3.60
CA GLN A 454 13.24 17.33 -3.53
C GLN A 454 12.63 18.14 -4.69
N LYS A 455 13.42 18.82 -5.51
CA LYS A 455 12.92 19.81 -6.47
C LYS A 455 13.53 19.69 -7.87
N HIS A 456 14.67 19.01 -8.00
CA HIS A 456 15.47 19.02 -9.23
C HIS A 456 16.22 17.71 -9.45
N ILE A 457 16.68 17.56 -10.69
CA ILE A 457 17.70 16.59 -11.10
C ILE A 457 18.97 17.39 -11.44
N TYR A 458 20.14 16.84 -11.17
CA TYR A 458 21.46 17.49 -11.27
C TYR A 458 22.44 16.59 -12.04
N ILE A 459 23.41 17.23 -12.71
CA ILE A 459 24.61 16.57 -13.23
C ILE A 459 25.84 17.18 -12.56
N ALA A 460 26.72 16.35 -12.00
CA ALA A 460 28.04 16.75 -11.56
C ALA A 460 29.05 16.60 -12.71
N ASN A 461 29.91 17.59 -12.89
CA ASN A 461 30.96 17.55 -13.91
C ASN A 461 32.30 17.22 -13.20
N SER A 462 32.78 15.98 -13.35
CA SER A 462 34.04 15.42 -12.80
C SER A 462 34.10 15.04 -11.30
N HIS A 463 35.08 14.19 -10.95
CA HIS A 463 35.25 13.47 -9.68
C HIS A 463 35.48 14.31 -8.41
N GLU A 464 35.42 15.64 -8.50
CA GLU A 464 35.51 16.54 -7.34
C GLU A 464 34.17 17.25 -7.17
N PHE A 465 33.37 16.77 -6.20
CA PHE A 465 32.04 17.27 -5.83
C PHE A 465 31.97 18.80 -5.57
N GLU A 466 33.11 19.48 -5.47
CA GLU A 466 33.21 20.87 -5.03
C GLU A 466 33.11 21.89 -6.17
N ASP A 467 33.38 21.53 -7.43
CA ASP A 467 33.60 22.57 -8.46
C ASP A 467 32.35 22.97 -9.27
N TYR A 468 31.47 22.08 -9.74
CA TYR A 468 30.24 22.50 -10.46
C TYR A 468 29.09 21.47 -10.41
N CYS A 469 27.99 21.81 -9.72
CA CYS A 469 26.70 21.14 -9.88
C CYS A 469 25.83 21.87 -10.91
N GLU A 470 25.60 21.28 -12.09
CA GLU A 470 24.67 21.83 -13.08
C GLU A 470 23.27 21.24 -12.85
N LYS A 471 22.26 22.08 -12.61
CA LYS A 471 20.87 21.64 -12.54
C LYS A 471 20.41 21.20 -13.93
N ILE A 472 19.90 19.97 -14.05
CA ILE A 472 19.13 19.55 -15.21
C ILE A 472 17.78 20.27 -15.12
N ILE A 473 17.69 21.36 -15.87
CA ILE A 473 16.43 21.95 -16.28
C ILE A 473 16.21 21.42 -17.69
N PRO A 474 15.27 20.48 -17.89
CA PRO A 474 14.98 19.92 -19.22
C PRO A 474 14.66 20.99 -20.29
N SER A 475 14.37 22.21 -19.86
CA SER A 475 14.11 23.37 -20.68
C SER A 475 15.15 24.48 -20.46
N ALA A 476 16.27 24.43 -21.20
CA ALA A 476 16.81 25.71 -21.69
C ALA A 476 15.68 26.33 -22.54
N ILE A 477 15.16 27.48 -22.11
CA ILE A 477 13.90 28.08 -22.61
C ILE A 477 13.98 28.31 -24.13
N THR A 478 13.26 27.52 -24.92
CA THR A 478 13.14 27.76 -26.36
C THR A 478 11.84 28.47 -26.67
N LEU A 479 11.95 29.73 -27.09
CA LEU A 479 10.80 30.49 -27.59
C LEU A 479 10.79 30.40 -29.11
N LYS A 480 9.98 29.50 -29.66
CA LYS A 480 9.66 29.53 -31.09
C LYS A 480 8.28 30.13 -31.31
N ARG A 481 8.17 30.93 -32.37
CA ARG A 481 7.12 31.95 -32.61
C ARG A 481 5.72 31.42 -32.33
N LYS A 482 5.19 31.73 -31.14
CA LYS A 482 3.75 31.86 -30.83
C LYS A 482 3.39 32.25 -29.40
N GLN A 483 4.33 32.21 -28.47
CA GLN A 483 4.19 32.91 -27.19
C GLN A 483 5.13 34.11 -27.17
N SER A 484 4.66 35.24 -26.65
CA SER A 484 5.51 36.39 -26.49
C SER A 484 6.52 36.07 -25.36
N LEU A 485 7.81 36.25 -25.62
CA LEU A 485 8.87 36.29 -24.59
C LEU A 485 8.41 37.01 -23.29
N PRO A 486 7.67 38.13 -23.37
CA PRO A 486 7.01 38.73 -22.21
C PRO A 486 6.17 37.80 -21.34
N ARG A 487 5.36 36.88 -21.90
CA ARG A 487 4.49 35.97 -21.15
C ARG A 487 5.29 34.94 -20.36
N VAL A 488 6.31 34.34 -20.98
CA VAL A 488 7.20 33.38 -20.32
C VAL A 488 8.04 34.06 -19.25
N LEU A 489 8.55 35.27 -19.53
CA LEU A 489 9.24 36.07 -18.53
C LEU A 489 8.31 36.54 -17.41
N SER A 490 7.01 36.72 -17.66
CA SER A 490 6.01 37.01 -16.62
C SER A 490 5.82 35.80 -15.71
N GLY A 491 5.62 34.60 -16.27
CA GLY A 491 5.51 33.36 -15.49
C GLY A 491 6.74 33.11 -14.60
N ILE A 492 7.95 33.34 -15.12
CA ILE A 492 9.19 33.25 -14.34
C ILE A 492 9.25 34.32 -13.23
N LYS A 493 8.75 35.53 -13.49
CA LYS A 493 8.72 36.62 -12.49
C LYS A 493 7.69 36.36 -11.39
N GLU A 494 6.57 35.75 -11.73
CA GLU A 494 5.46 35.44 -10.84
C GLU A 494 5.79 34.26 -9.91
N ASN A 495 6.63 33.32 -10.36
CA ASN A 495 7.06 32.18 -9.53
C ASN A 495 8.46 32.39 -8.91
N ASN A 496 8.49 32.72 -7.62
CA ASN A 496 9.72 33.01 -6.86
C ASN A 496 10.69 31.82 -6.76
N GLU A 497 10.20 30.58 -6.75
CA GLU A 497 11.06 29.40 -6.71
C GLU A 497 11.74 29.18 -8.07
N VAL A 498 10.96 29.22 -9.14
CA VAL A 498 11.44 29.15 -10.53
C VAL A 498 12.47 30.25 -10.81
N LYS A 499 12.23 31.48 -10.33
CA LYS A 499 13.17 32.60 -10.43
C LYS A 499 14.53 32.32 -9.75
N LYS A 500 14.55 31.72 -8.56
CA LYS A 500 15.78 31.35 -7.84
C LYS A 500 16.56 30.26 -8.56
N ILE A 501 15.84 29.31 -9.16
CA ILE A 501 16.41 28.21 -9.93
C ILE A 501 17.14 28.77 -11.15
N TYR A 502 16.48 29.63 -11.92
CA TYR A 502 17.06 30.24 -13.12
C TYR A 502 18.16 31.26 -12.83
N ALA A 503 18.20 31.90 -11.65
CA ALA A 503 19.27 32.84 -11.30
C ALA A 503 20.66 32.20 -11.24
N ASN A 504 20.71 30.88 -10.98
CA ASN A 504 21.95 30.10 -10.89
C ASN A 504 22.22 29.26 -12.16
N SER A 505 21.36 29.36 -13.18
CA SER A 505 21.49 28.65 -14.46
C SER A 505 21.87 29.63 -15.57
N SER A 506 22.69 29.20 -16.54
CA SER A 506 23.00 30.01 -17.72
C SER A 506 21.89 29.88 -18.76
N VAL A 507 20.79 30.63 -18.59
CA VAL A 507 19.67 30.60 -19.55
C VAL A 507 20.04 31.37 -20.82
N ILE A 508 20.11 30.68 -21.96
CA ILE A 508 20.27 31.28 -23.29
C ILE A 508 19.05 30.90 -24.12
N VAL A 509 18.25 31.89 -24.50
CA VAL A 509 17.12 31.72 -25.43
C VAL A 509 17.64 31.95 -26.84
N ASP A 510 17.60 30.92 -27.69
CA ASP A 510 17.91 31.05 -29.13
C ASP A 510 16.59 31.29 -29.87
N MET A 511 16.37 32.54 -30.28
CA MET A 511 15.37 32.86 -31.29
C MET A 511 16.01 32.63 -32.66
N GLN A 512 15.23 32.26 -33.68
CA GLN A 512 15.76 31.91 -35.01
C GLN A 512 16.68 32.97 -35.66
N ASP A 513 16.80 34.18 -35.09
CA ASP A 513 17.73 35.23 -35.54
C ASP A 513 18.38 36.03 -34.37
N GLU A 514 18.19 35.68 -33.08
CA GLU A 514 18.75 36.44 -31.94
C GLU A 514 19.00 35.56 -30.69
N LYS A 515 20.09 35.84 -29.97
CA LYS A 515 20.41 35.20 -28.68
C LYS A 515 20.13 36.16 -27.52
N VAL A 516 19.33 35.72 -26.55
CA VAL A 516 19.05 36.48 -25.32
C VAL A 516 19.50 35.67 -24.11
N GLY A 517 20.47 36.19 -23.37
CA GLY A 517 20.99 35.57 -22.14
C GLY A 517 20.38 36.18 -20.88
N TYR A 518 20.04 35.35 -19.91
CA TYR A 518 19.64 35.79 -18.57
C TYR A 518 20.87 35.67 -17.65
N LYS A 519 21.55 36.79 -17.40
CA LYS A 519 22.53 36.92 -16.32
C LYS A 519 22.15 38.09 -15.44
N GLU A 520 22.16 37.87 -14.14
CA GLU A 520 22.04 38.85 -13.06
C GLU A 520 21.38 40.19 -13.46
N GLN A 521 20.06 40.21 -13.32
CA GLN A 521 19.21 41.41 -13.28
C GLN A 521 19.17 42.36 -14.50
N LYS A 522 19.83 42.08 -15.62
CA LYS A 522 19.58 42.84 -16.87
C LYS A 522 19.53 41.92 -18.10
N VAL A 523 18.41 42.01 -18.83
CA VAL A 523 18.28 41.44 -20.18
C VAL A 523 19.14 42.28 -21.11
N ASN A 524 20.33 41.80 -21.46
CA ASN A 524 21.18 42.46 -22.45
C ASN A 524 20.87 41.86 -23.83
N LEU A 525 20.34 42.68 -24.73
CA LEU A 525 20.30 42.37 -26.16
C LEU A 525 21.73 42.33 -26.69
N ILE A 526 22.17 41.20 -27.24
CA ILE A 526 23.45 41.12 -27.95
C ILE A 526 23.27 41.90 -29.27
N PRO A 527 24.11 42.89 -29.60
CA PRO A 527 23.86 43.78 -30.73
C PRO A 527 23.82 43.04 -32.07
N GLY A 528 22.69 43.17 -32.78
CA GLY A 528 22.45 42.61 -34.11
C GLY A 528 23.12 43.38 -35.24
N SER A 529 24.45 43.50 -35.22
CA SER A 529 25.19 44.15 -36.32
C SER A 529 25.38 43.23 -37.53
N LEU A 530 24.52 42.23 -37.77
CA LEU A 530 24.76 41.22 -38.80
C LEU A 530 23.59 40.87 -39.73
N PHE A 531 22.35 41.32 -39.53
CA PHE A 531 21.28 40.89 -40.45
C PHE A 531 20.27 42.00 -40.78
N GLU A 532 20.35 42.43 -42.04
CA GLU A 532 19.41 43.30 -42.73
C GLU A 532 18.08 42.57 -43.02
N ASP A 533 16.99 43.30 -42.81
CA ASP A 533 15.69 43.26 -43.50
C ASP A 533 15.14 41.92 -44.01
N LYS A 534 14.11 41.41 -43.33
CA LYS A 534 12.84 41.01 -43.98
C LYS A 534 11.68 40.78 -43.00
N LYS A 535 10.58 41.51 -43.25
CA LYS A 535 9.22 41.24 -42.73
C LYS A 535 8.76 39.82 -43.08
N ILE A 536 8.18 39.10 -42.13
CA ILE A 536 7.29 37.96 -42.42
C ILE A 536 6.04 38.05 -41.54
N GLU A 537 4.90 38.25 -42.19
CA GLU A 537 3.54 38.09 -41.67
C GLU A 537 3.03 36.64 -41.78
N SER A 538 2.00 36.38 -40.98
CA SER A 538 0.93 35.37 -41.12
C SER A 538 1.02 34.04 -40.37
N GLN A 539 -0.17 33.64 -39.91
CA GLN A 539 -0.54 32.74 -38.82
C GLN A 539 -0.46 31.25 -39.19
N LYS A 540 0.00 30.38 -38.26
CA LYS A 540 -0.27 28.91 -38.24
C LYS A 540 0.06 28.25 -36.87
N SER A 541 -0.86 27.47 -36.29
CA SER A 541 -0.94 26.83 -34.93
C SER A 541 0.30 26.02 -34.48
N ILE A 542 0.71 26.13 -33.20
CA ILE A 542 1.88 25.44 -32.57
C ILE A 542 1.64 25.22 -31.05
N PHE A 543 2.10 24.10 -30.49
CA PHE A 543 1.99 23.65 -29.08
C PHE A 543 3.33 23.79 -28.29
N PRO A 544 3.32 23.78 -26.95
CA PRO A 544 4.53 23.72 -26.14
C PRO A 544 5.13 22.29 -26.12
N ASP A 545 6.23 22.08 -26.86
CA ASP A 545 7.11 20.89 -26.79
C ASP A 545 8.27 21.16 -25.82
N ILE A 546 8.77 20.12 -25.12
CA ILE A 546 10.00 20.26 -24.34
C ILE A 546 11.15 20.32 -25.34
N ASN A 547 11.58 21.54 -25.65
CA ASN A 547 12.48 21.76 -26.77
C ASN A 547 13.94 21.63 -26.32
N PHE A 548 14.40 20.39 -26.28
CA PHE A 548 15.77 20.01 -25.94
C PHE A 548 16.83 20.44 -26.95
N ASN A 549 16.47 21.12 -28.04
CA ASN A 549 17.43 21.65 -29.03
C ASN A 549 18.26 22.84 -28.50
N LEU A 550 17.94 23.39 -27.32
CA LEU A 550 18.71 24.49 -26.69
C LEU A 550 19.73 24.06 -25.65
N ILE A 551 19.61 22.84 -25.14
CA ILE A 551 20.82 22.12 -24.80
C ILE A 551 21.44 21.87 -26.17
N LYS A 552 22.52 22.57 -26.53
CA LYS A 552 23.23 22.21 -27.76
C LYS A 552 23.63 20.75 -27.61
N ARG A 553 22.85 19.83 -28.18
CA ARG A 553 22.97 18.39 -27.98
C ARG A 553 24.41 17.98 -28.22
N ASP A 554 25.02 18.55 -29.26
CA ASP A 554 26.44 18.37 -29.58
C ASP A 554 27.40 18.88 -28.50
N ILE A 555 27.16 20.05 -27.87
CA ILE A 555 28.00 20.57 -26.77
C ILE A 555 27.78 19.79 -25.49
N PHE A 556 26.54 19.42 -25.16
CA PHE A 556 26.22 18.62 -23.98
C PHE A 556 26.84 17.23 -24.09
N ILE A 557 26.69 16.60 -25.25
CA ILE A 557 27.33 15.33 -25.59
C ILE A 557 28.86 15.49 -25.66
N GLU A 558 29.42 16.56 -26.25
CA GLU A 558 30.87 16.79 -26.27
C GLU A 558 31.47 17.03 -24.88
N ARG A 559 30.74 17.73 -23.99
CA ARG A 559 31.16 17.97 -22.60
C ARG A 559 31.13 16.67 -21.79
N ASN A 560 30.07 15.88 -21.92
CA ASN A 560 29.92 14.60 -21.22
C ASN A 560 30.80 13.48 -21.82
N LYS A 561 31.23 13.58 -23.09
CA LYS A 561 32.23 12.67 -23.68
C LYS A 561 33.68 12.98 -23.27
N LYS A 562 33.93 14.12 -22.62
CA LYS A 562 35.23 14.53 -22.07
C LYS A 562 35.38 14.21 -20.57
N ILE A 563 34.29 13.81 -19.93
CA ILE A 563 34.25 13.03 -18.68
C ILE A 563 34.62 11.59 -19.08
#